data_AF-A0A962G2A8-F1
#
_entry.id   AF-A0A962G2A8-F1
#
_cell.length_a   1.000
_cell.length_b   1.000
_cell.length_c   1.000
_cell.angle_alpha   90.00
_cell.angle_beta   90.00
_cell.angle_gamma   90.00
#
_symmetry.space_group_name_H-M   'P 1'
#
loop_
_entity.id
_entity.type
_entity.pdbx_description
1 polymer ?
#
loop_
_entity_poly.entity_id
_entity_poly.type
_entity_poly.pdbx_seq_one_letter_code
_entity_poly.pdbx_strand_id
1 'polypeptide(L)'
;FAQTKAWLRQHLPHVEKIPVSSNAEAARRARNADDAAAIAGASAGSVYGLKVVAGPIEDHADNTTRFLVLGRELFPPSGHDRTSLLIFIRDRPGALYQVLSPFADQGLSMNRIESRPAHSGRWQYAFFVDIAGHVQDEAMKKAIAQLDASAQEVKVLGSYPVAVL
;
A
#
# COMPACT_ATOMS: atom_id res chain seq x y z
N PHE A 1 -2.95 -13.77 13.66
CA PHE A 1 -2.15 -14.92 14.15
C PHE A 1 -0.79 -15.06 13.47
N ALA A 2 -0.68 -14.98 12.14
CA ALA A 2 0.58 -15.27 11.44
C ALA A 2 1.76 -14.35 11.82
N GLN A 3 1.46 -13.10 12.20
CA GLN A 3 2.45 -12.08 12.58
C GLN A 3 2.76 -12.05 14.10
N THR A 4 2.29 -13.03 14.87
CA THR A 4 2.51 -13.14 16.32
C THR A 4 2.83 -14.59 16.71
N LYS A 5 3.41 -15.35 15.78
CA LYS A 5 3.53 -16.82 15.90
C LYS A 5 4.56 -17.20 16.96
N ALA A 6 5.67 -16.47 17.05
CA ALA A 6 6.72 -16.76 18.01
C ALA A 6 6.21 -16.56 19.44
N TRP A 7 5.58 -15.41 19.71
CA TRP A 7 5.03 -15.08 21.02
C TRP A 7 3.98 -16.09 21.47
N LEU A 8 3.02 -16.43 20.59
CA LEU A 8 1.96 -17.40 20.90
C LEU A 8 2.53 -18.79 21.18
N ARG A 9 3.52 -19.25 20.42
CA ARG A 9 4.14 -20.56 20.64
C ARG A 9 4.88 -20.63 21.98
N GLN A 10 5.49 -19.52 22.41
CA GLN A 10 6.26 -19.48 23.65
C GLN A 10 5.37 -19.35 24.89
N HIS A 11 4.34 -18.49 24.84
CA HIS A 11 3.56 -18.12 26.02
C HIS A 11 2.21 -18.84 26.12
N LEU A 12 1.61 -19.19 24.98
CA LEU A 12 0.27 -19.77 24.90
C LEU A 12 0.23 -20.97 23.90
N PRO A 13 1.06 -22.02 24.09
CA PRO A 13 1.20 -23.10 23.09
C PRO A 13 -0.07 -23.93 22.88
N HIS A 14 -0.97 -23.96 23.86
CA HIS A 14 -2.14 -24.84 23.89
C HIS A 14 -3.49 -24.11 23.67
N VAL A 15 -3.48 -22.78 23.50
CA VAL A 15 -4.72 -22.04 23.30
C VAL A 15 -5.30 -22.28 21.91
N GLU A 16 -6.62 -22.39 21.82
CA GLU A 16 -7.32 -22.44 20.55
C GLU A 16 -7.19 -21.08 19.81
N LYS A 17 -6.98 -21.14 18.50
CA LYS A 17 -6.87 -19.96 17.64
C LYS A 17 -8.13 -19.84 16.79
N ILE A 18 -9.05 -18.98 17.20
CA ILE A 18 -10.33 -18.79 16.52
C ILE A 18 -10.20 -17.67 15.47
N PRO A 19 -10.25 -17.97 14.15
CA PRO A 19 -10.19 -16.95 13.12
C PRO A 19 -11.49 -16.13 13.10
N VAL A 20 -11.36 -14.83 12.88
CA VAL A 20 -12.47 -13.88 12.77
C VAL A 20 -12.23 -12.92 11.60
N SER A 21 -13.26 -12.14 11.25
CA SER A 21 -13.24 -11.25 10.08
C SER A 21 -12.29 -10.05 10.22
N SER A 22 -12.02 -9.59 11.44
CA SER A 22 -11.07 -8.49 11.70
C SER A 22 -10.54 -8.50 13.13
N ASN A 23 -9.44 -7.80 13.36
CA ASN A 23 -8.89 -7.60 14.71
C ASN A 23 -9.89 -6.85 15.63
N ALA A 24 -10.69 -5.93 15.07
CA ALA A 24 -11.73 -5.25 15.82
C ALA A 24 -12.87 -6.19 16.22
N GLU A 25 -13.24 -7.14 15.35
CA GLU A 25 -14.23 -8.17 15.67
C GLU A 25 -13.71 -9.12 16.76
N ALA A 26 -12.41 -9.45 16.76
CA ALA A 26 -11.80 -10.23 17.84
C ALA A 26 -11.96 -9.51 19.19
N ALA A 27 -11.63 -8.21 19.24
CA ALA A 27 -11.80 -7.39 20.44
C ALA A 27 -13.28 -7.31 20.89
N ARG A 28 -14.21 -7.09 19.95
CA ARG A 28 -15.64 -7.06 20.26
C ARG A 28 -16.14 -8.37 20.88
N ARG A 29 -15.67 -9.52 20.39
CA ARG A 29 -16.03 -10.84 20.94
C ARG A 29 -15.43 -11.07 22.33
N ALA A 30 -14.14 -10.77 22.49
CA ALA A 30 -13.45 -10.95 23.77
C ALA A 30 -14.06 -10.13 24.91
N ARG A 31 -14.69 -8.99 24.60
CA ARG A 31 -15.42 -8.19 25.61
C ARG A 31 -16.53 -8.98 26.31
N ASN A 32 -17.18 -9.91 25.63
CA ASN A 32 -18.33 -10.65 26.15
C ASN A 32 -17.97 -12.09 26.55
N ALA A 33 -16.69 -12.42 26.66
CA ALA A 33 -16.21 -13.75 26.96
C ALA A 33 -15.15 -13.69 28.08
N ASP A 34 -15.34 -14.50 29.11
CA ASP A 34 -14.47 -14.50 30.30
C ASP A 34 -13.22 -15.40 30.11
N ASP A 35 -13.21 -16.21 29.05
CA ASP A 35 -12.18 -17.19 28.72
C ASP A 35 -11.45 -16.89 27.41
N ALA A 36 -11.64 -15.69 26.84
CA ALA A 36 -11.08 -15.31 25.55
C ALA A 36 -10.19 -14.05 25.62
N ALA A 37 -9.18 -14.02 24.75
CA ALA A 37 -8.35 -12.86 24.51
C ALA A 37 -8.33 -12.51 23.01
N ALA A 38 -8.10 -11.24 22.70
CA ALA A 38 -8.01 -10.75 21.33
C ALA A 38 -6.62 -10.23 21.00
N ILE A 39 -6.10 -10.59 19.82
CA ILE A 39 -4.95 -9.93 19.22
C ILE A 39 -5.48 -8.77 18.38
N ALA A 40 -5.29 -7.55 18.86
CA ALA A 40 -5.79 -6.35 18.19
C ALA A 40 -4.90 -5.14 18.48
N GLY A 41 -5.07 -4.09 17.67
CA GLY A 41 -4.43 -2.79 17.94
C GLY A 41 -5.01 -2.14 19.20
N ALA A 42 -4.21 -1.31 19.87
CA ALA A 42 -4.59 -0.62 21.11
C ALA A 42 -5.86 0.24 20.97
N SER A 43 -6.12 0.78 19.78
CA SER A 43 -7.35 1.52 19.47
C SER A 43 -8.61 0.67 19.64
N ALA A 44 -8.59 -0.59 19.18
CA ALA A 44 -9.72 -1.51 19.37
C ALA A 44 -9.93 -1.85 20.85
N GLY A 45 -8.85 -2.02 21.61
CA GLY A 45 -8.93 -2.19 23.06
C GLY A 45 -9.65 -1.02 23.74
N SER A 46 -9.30 0.21 23.36
CA SER A 46 -9.94 1.43 23.88
C SER A 46 -11.43 1.52 23.51
N VAL A 47 -11.77 1.26 22.24
CA VAL A 47 -13.16 1.30 21.74
C VAL A 47 -14.06 0.29 22.44
N TYR A 48 -13.56 -0.91 22.73
CA TYR A 48 -14.34 -1.98 23.35
C TYR A 48 -14.15 -2.11 24.86
N GLY A 49 -13.38 -1.21 25.50
CA GLY A 49 -13.15 -1.22 26.94
C GLY A 49 -12.35 -2.43 27.46
N LEU A 50 -11.45 -2.96 26.63
CA LEU A 50 -10.59 -4.10 27.00
C LEU A 50 -9.28 -3.65 27.63
N LYS A 51 -8.78 -4.46 28.56
CA LYS A 51 -7.44 -4.29 29.13
C LYS A 51 -6.39 -4.95 28.23
N VAL A 52 -5.27 -4.26 28.02
CA VAL A 52 -4.08 -4.86 27.40
C VAL A 52 -3.42 -5.80 28.41
N VAL A 53 -3.32 -7.08 28.06
CA VAL A 53 -2.71 -8.12 28.92
C VAL A 53 -1.27 -8.45 28.53
N ALA A 54 -0.89 -8.21 27.27
CA ALA A 54 0.46 -8.38 26.75
C ALA A 54 0.66 -7.48 25.52
N GLY A 55 1.86 -6.95 25.34
CA GLY A 55 2.23 -6.10 24.20
C GLY A 55 3.62 -5.48 24.41
N PRO A 56 4.41 -5.26 23.35
CA PRO A 56 4.22 -5.72 21.97
C PRO A 56 4.37 -7.25 21.84
N ILE A 57 3.67 -7.89 20.89
CA ILE A 57 3.69 -9.36 20.70
C ILE A 57 3.90 -9.78 19.24
N GLU A 58 4.08 -8.80 18.34
CA GLU A 58 4.37 -9.00 16.94
C GLU A 58 5.75 -9.60 16.72
N ASP A 59 5.88 -10.42 15.68
CA ASP A 59 7.14 -11.06 15.32
C ASP A 59 8.13 -10.04 14.69
N HIS A 60 7.62 -8.94 14.11
CA HIS A 60 8.39 -7.92 13.41
C HIS A 60 7.98 -6.52 13.87
N ALA A 61 8.91 -5.79 14.49
CA ALA A 61 8.66 -4.44 15.01
C ALA A 61 8.52 -3.36 13.92
N ASP A 62 9.00 -3.64 12.70
CA ASP A 62 8.96 -2.75 11.53
C ASP A 62 7.73 -2.99 10.63
N ASN A 63 6.72 -3.71 11.13
CA ASN A 63 5.47 -3.95 10.41
C ASN A 63 4.67 -2.65 10.24
N THR A 64 4.82 -2.04 9.07
CA THR A 64 4.14 -0.79 8.71
C THR A 64 3.08 -1.04 7.64
N THR A 65 1.96 -0.32 7.73
CA THR A 65 0.92 -0.31 6.71
C THR A 65 0.86 1.06 6.08
N ARG A 66 1.07 1.14 4.76
CA ARG A 66 0.91 2.38 4.01
C ARG A 66 -0.56 2.58 3.66
N PHE A 67 -1.12 3.71 4.07
CA PHE A 67 -2.44 4.17 3.67
C PHE A 67 -2.34 5.28 2.63
N LEU A 68 -3.36 5.39 1.77
CA LEU A 68 -3.56 6.50 0.86
C LEU A 68 -4.85 7.21 1.24
N VAL A 69 -4.82 8.54 1.35
CA VAL A 69 -6.01 9.36 1.53
C VAL A 69 -6.49 9.78 0.15
N LEU A 70 -7.74 9.42 -0.19
CA LEU A 70 -8.33 9.72 -1.50
C LEU A 70 -9.16 10.99 -1.42
N GLY A 71 -8.97 11.87 -2.39
CA GLY A 71 -9.71 13.11 -2.57
C GLY A 71 -10.09 13.33 -4.04
N ARG A 72 -10.82 14.41 -4.31
CA ARG A 72 -11.21 14.80 -5.69
C ARG A 72 -10.25 15.81 -6.32
N GLU A 73 -9.44 16.48 -5.50
CA GLU A 73 -8.56 17.57 -5.92
C GLU A 73 -7.10 17.15 -5.79
N LEU A 74 -6.26 17.70 -6.66
CA LEU A 74 -4.81 17.60 -6.56
C LEU A 74 -4.30 18.68 -5.60
N PHE A 75 -3.35 18.30 -4.75
CA PHE A 75 -2.64 19.27 -3.93
C PHE A 75 -1.63 20.05 -4.79
N PRO A 76 -1.31 21.30 -4.40
CA PRO A 76 -0.13 21.97 -4.95
C PRO A 76 1.15 21.24 -4.53
N PRO A 77 2.27 21.42 -5.26
CA PRO A 77 3.55 20.81 -4.93
C PRO A 77 3.96 21.14 -3.49
N SER A 78 4.36 20.13 -2.72
CA SER A 78 4.92 20.29 -1.37
C SER A 78 6.45 20.37 -1.37
N GLY A 79 7.10 20.03 -2.49
CA GLY A 79 8.55 19.98 -2.64
C GLY A 79 9.17 18.63 -2.28
N HIS A 80 8.40 17.76 -1.61
CA HIS A 80 8.77 16.35 -1.39
C HIS A 80 7.55 15.46 -1.64
N ASP A 81 7.21 15.34 -2.91
CA ASP A 81 6.00 14.68 -3.39
C ASP A 81 6.25 13.31 -3.99
N ARG A 82 5.17 12.55 -4.09
CA ARG A 82 5.08 11.32 -4.86
C ARG A 82 3.91 11.41 -5.81
N THR A 83 4.12 10.97 -7.05
CA THR A 83 3.09 10.88 -8.08
C THR A 83 2.78 9.42 -8.36
N SER A 84 1.51 9.05 -8.23
CA SER A 84 1.01 7.72 -8.58
C SER A 84 0.41 7.73 -9.99
N LEU A 85 0.85 6.78 -10.82
CA LEU A 85 0.43 6.62 -12.20
C LEU A 85 -0.18 5.23 -12.39
N LEU A 86 -1.17 5.16 -13.28
CA LEU A 86 -1.71 3.93 -13.84
C LEU A 86 -1.40 3.90 -15.33
N ILE A 87 -0.62 2.92 -15.77
CA ILE A 87 -0.12 2.84 -17.15
C ILE A 87 -0.62 1.55 -17.79
N PHE A 88 -1.31 1.67 -18.92
CA PHE A 88 -1.80 0.54 -19.70
C PHE A 88 -0.87 0.28 -20.89
N ILE A 89 -0.44 -0.98 -21.03
CA ILE A 89 0.44 -1.40 -22.13
C ILE A 89 -0.08 -2.67 -22.83
N ARG A 90 0.28 -2.82 -24.11
CA ARG A 90 0.13 -4.08 -24.82
C ARG A 90 1.23 -5.04 -24.43
N ASP A 91 0.89 -6.32 -24.28
CA ASP A 91 1.87 -7.36 -24.10
C ASP A 91 2.71 -7.54 -25.37
N ARG A 92 3.96 -7.08 -25.31
CA ARG A 92 4.97 -7.27 -26.34
C ARG A 92 6.37 -7.22 -25.71
N PRO A 93 7.37 -7.89 -26.30
CA PRO A 93 8.76 -7.78 -25.82
C PRO A 93 9.21 -6.32 -25.70
N GLY A 94 9.82 -5.98 -24.56
CA GLY A 94 10.33 -4.64 -24.29
C GLY A 94 9.29 -3.58 -23.90
N ALA A 95 8.00 -3.92 -23.85
CA ALA A 95 6.94 -2.94 -23.54
C ALA A 95 7.14 -2.26 -22.19
N LEU A 96 7.51 -3.03 -21.17
CA LEU A 96 7.79 -2.47 -19.84
C LEU A 96 8.98 -1.51 -19.88
N TYR A 97 10.09 -1.92 -20.48
CA TYR A 97 11.28 -1.07 -20.61
C TYR A 97 10.96 0.29 -21.28
N GLN A 98 10.21 0.27 -22.38
CA GLN A 98 9.79 1.49 -23.10
C GLN A 98 8.91 2.43 -22.26
N VAL A 99 8.23 1.91 -21.25
CA VAL A 99 7.42 2.68 -20.31
C VAL A 99 8.19 3.10 -19.07
N LEU A 100 9.29 2.44 -18.71
CA LEU A 100 10.11 2.86 -17.58
C LEU A 100 11.25 3.81 -17.98
N SER A 101 11.74 3.72 -19.22
CA SER A 101 12.88 4.53 -19.69
C SER A 101 12.66 6.04 -19.58
N PRO A 102 11.45 6.61 -19.85
CA PRO A 102 11.25 8.05 -19.72
C PRO A 102 11.52 8.60 -18.32
N PHE A 103 11.22 7.82 -17.27
CA PHE A 103 11.50 8.23 -15.90
C PHE A 103 13.01 8.24 -15.62
N ALA A 104 13.72 7.20 -16.10
CA ALA A 104 15.16 7.11 -15.95
C ALA A 104 15.89 8.25 -16.71
N ASP A 105 15.45 8.56 -17.93
CA ASP A 105 16.02 9.63 -18.76
C ASP A 105 15.84 11.02 -18.13
N GLN A 106 14.77 11.21 -17.35
CA GLN A 106 14.51 12.43 -16.58
C GLN A 106 15.09 12.40 -15.16
N GLY A 107 15.81 11.34 -14.77
CA GLY A 107 16.39 11.20 -13.42
C GLY A 107 15.37 11.02 -12.30
N LEU A 108 14.15 10.56 -12.62
CA LEU A 108 13.06 10.37 -11.65
C LEU A 108 13.15 8.99 -10.98
N SER A 109 13.13 8.97 -9.66
CA SER A 109 13.20 7.74 -8.87
C SER A 109 11.83 7.04 -8.80
N MET A 110 11.82 5.72 -9.02
CA MET A 110 10.63 4.89 -8.88
C MET A 110 10.61 4.22 -7.50
N ASN A 111 9.55 4.43 -6.74
CA ASN A 111 9.41 3.85 -5.39
C ASN A 111 8.60 2.55 -5.39
N ARG A 112 7.74 2.34 -6.37
CA ARG A 112 6.88 1.17 -6.46
C ARG A 112 6.49 0.89 -7.90
N ILE A 113 6.46 -0.39 -8.24
CA ILE A 113 5.85 -0.88 -9.47
C ILE A 113 5.09 -2.18 -9.18
N GLU A 114 3.84 -2.23 -9.59
CA GLU A 114 3.00 -3.43 -9.48
C GLU A 114 2.25 -3.66 -10.80
N SER A 115 2.34 -4.86 -11.34
CA SER A 115 1.56 -5.27 -12.51
C SER A 115 0.25 -5.94 -12.11
N ARG A 116 -0.81 -5.67 -12.87
CA ARG A 116 -2.10 -6.34 -12.77
C ARG A 116 -2.62 -6.67 -14.18
N PRO A 117 -3.24 -7.83 -14.39
CA PRO A 117 -3.94 -8.11 -15.64
C PRO A 117 -5.11 -7.12 -15.80
N ALA A 118 -5.20 -6.47 -16.96
CA ALA A 118 -6.30 -5.55 -17.24
C ALA A 118 -7.56 -6.34 -17.64
N HIS A 119 -8.71 -5.99 -17.04
CA HIS A 119 -9.98 -6.68 -17.30
C HIS A 119 -10.67 -6.22 -18.60
N SER A 120 -10.19 -5.13 -19.20
CA SER A 120 -10.79 -4.43 -20.35
C SER A 120 -10.36 -4.96 -21.73
N GLY A 121 -9.43 -5.92 -21.81
CA GLY A 121 -9.02 -6.50 -23.08
C GLY A 121 -8.04 -7.66 -22.92
N ARG A 122 -8.07 -8.62 -23.85
CA ARG A 122 -7.08 -9.71 -23.91
C ARG A 122 -5.68 -9.11 -24.09
N TRP A 123 -4.70 -9.58 -23.30
CA TRP A 123 -3.26 -9.22 -23.42
C TRP A 123 -2.92 -7.75 -23.12
N GLN A 124 -3.67 -7.13 -22.20
CA GLN A 124 -3.36 -5.80 -21.66
C GLN A 124 -2.92 -5.92 -20.20
N TYR A 125 -1.87 -5.18 -19.86
CA TYR A 125 -1.38 -5.06 -18.49
C TYR A 125 -1.56 -3.64 -18.00
N ALA A 126 -1.99 -3.52 -16.75
CA ALA A 126 -2.03 -2.28 -16.02
C ALA A 126 -0.85 -2.26 -15.02
N PHE A 127 -0.06 -1.20 -15.05
CA PHE A 127 1.03 -0.98 -14.11
C PHE A 127 0.68 0.17 -13.18
N PHE A 128 0.67 -0.11 -11.87
CA PHE A 128 0.61 0.92 -10.84
C PHE A 128 2.03 1.31 -10.49
N VAL A 129 2.37 2.56 -10.72
CA VAL A 129 3.73 3.07 -10.55
C VAL A 129 3.70 4.28 -9.61
N ASP A 130 4.58 4.28 -8.62
CA ASP A 130 4.83 5.47 -7.80
C ASP A 130 6.21 6.04 -8.15
N ILE A 131 6.24 7.32 -8.50
CA ILE A 131 7.45 8.06 -8.88
C ILE A 131 7.65 9.22 -7.92
N ALA A 132 8.90 9.47 -7.53
CA ALA A 132 9.27 10.64 -6.74
C ALA A 132 9.13 11.93 -7.58
N GLY A 133 8.57 12.98 -6.97
CA GLY A 133 8.28 14.25 -7.63
C GLY A 133 6.78 14.47 -7.86
N HIS A 134 6.45 15.70 -8.23
CA HIS A 134 5.10 16.19 -8.45
C HIS A 134 4.75 16.22 -9.95
N VAL A 135 3.46 16.05 -10.31
CA VAL A 135 2.99 16.12 -11.71
C VAL A 135 3.27 17.47 -12.38
N GLN A 136 3.44 18.52 -11.57
CA GLN A 136 3.77 19.86 -12.05
C GLN A 136 5.27 20.09 -12.28
N ASP A 137 6.13 19.17 -11.88
CA ASP A 137 7.58 19.27 -12.10
C ASP A 137 7.90 19.08 -13.57
N GLU A 138 8.84 19.89 -14.10
CA GLU A 138 9.19 19.85 -15.52
C GLU A 138 9.74 18.48 -15.96
N ALA A 139 10.53 17.82 -15.09
CA ALA A 139 11.02 16.46 -15.34
C ALA A 139 9.85 15.45 -15.45
N MET A 140 8.87 15.55 -14.57
CA MET A 140 7.69 14.67 -14.57
C MET A 140 6.82 14.90 -15.82
N LYS A 141 6.55 16.16 -16.18
CA LYS A 141 5.80 16.50 -17.40
C LYS A 141 6.48 15.94 -18.65
N LYS A 142 7.81 16.07 -18.75
CA LYS A 142 8.59 15.52 -19.87
C LYS A 142 8.51 13.99 -19.92
N ALA A 143 8.64 13.32 -18.77
CA ALA A 143 8.51 11.87 -18.69
C ALA A 143 7.11 11.41 -19.13
N ILE A 144 6.05 12.05 -18.62
CA ILE A 144 4.66 11.71 -18.98
C ILE A 144 4.41 11.94 -20.48
N ALA A 145 4.86 13.07 -21.03
CA ALA A 145 4.71 13.36 -22.46
C ALA A 145 5.44 12.33 -23.36
N GLN A 146 6.57 11.78 -22.92
CA GLN A 146 7.28 10.71 -23.63
C GLN A 146 6.54 9.37 -23.56
N LEU A 147 5.78 9.11 -22.47
CA LEU A 147 4.99 7.88 -22.31
C LEU A 147 3.81 7.82 -23.25
N ASP A 148 3.20 8.95 -23.61
CA ASP A 148 2.05 8.98 -24.52
C ASP A 148 2.37 8.37 -25.90
N ALA A 149 3.65 8.29 -26.27
CA ALA A 149 4.09 7.64 -27.51
C ALA A 149 4.21 6.10 -27.40
N SER A 150 4.39 5.55 -26.20
CA SER A 150 4.71 4.13 -25.97
C SER A 150 3.63 3.37 -25.18
N ALA A 151 2.83 4.07 -24.37
CA ALA A 151 1.70 3.53 -23.62
C ALA A 151 0.40 3.59 -24.42
N GLN A 152 -0.56 2.74 -24.07
CA GLN A 152 -1.93 2.88 -24.59
C GLN A 152 -2.69 4.01 -23.91
N GLU A 153 -2.49 4.12 -22.60
CA GLU A 153 -3.17 5.08 -21.75
C GLU A 153 -2.31 5.29 -20.50
N VAL A 154 -2.15 6.54 -20.09
CA VAL A 154 -1.52 6.92 -18.82
C VAL A 154 -2.53 7.74 -18.03
N LYS A 155 -2.79 7.33 -16.79
CA LYS A 155 -3.61 8.11 -15.85
C LYS A 155 -2.77 8.56 -14.68
N VAL A 156 -2.76 9.87 -14.45
CA VAL A 156 -2.27 10.42 -13.19
C VAL A 156 -3.35 10.19 -12.13
N LEU A 157 -3.06 9.36 -11.13
CA LEU A 157 -3.97 9.07 -10.02
C LEU A 157 -3.89 10.14 -8.92
N GLY A 158 -2.76 10.82 -8.82
CA GLY A 158 -2.55 11.92 -7.90
C GLY A 158 -1.08 12.22 -7.66
N SER A 159 -0.80 13.45 -7.25
CA SER A 159 0.47 13.85 -6.65
C SER A 159 0.20 14.31 -5.22
N TYR A 160 0.99 13.83 -4.28
CA TYR A 160 0.75 14.04 -2.86
C TYR A 160 2.07 14.07 -2.06
N PRO A 161 2.10 14.76 -0.90
CA PRO A 161 3.27 14.80 -0.05
C PRO A 161 3.65 13.39 0.42
N VAL A 162 4.94 13.09 0.47
CA VAL A 162 5.42 11.85 1.10
C VAL A 162 5.18 11.95 2.60
N ALA A 163 4.46 10.98 3.16
CA ALA A 163 4.27 10.89 4.61
C ALA A 163 5.62 10.74 5.31
N VAL A 164 5.85 11.54 6.35
CA VAL A 164 6.97 11.37 7.27
C VAL A 164 6.66 10.18 8.17
N LEU A 165 7.57 9.20 8.23
CA LEU A 165 7.52 8.09 9.18
C LEU A 165 8.11 8.53 10.53
#